data_AF-A0A7W1EW88-F1
#
_entry.id   AF-A0A7W1EW88-F1
#
_cell.length_a   1.000
_cell.length_b   1.000
_cell.length_c   1.000
_cell.angle_alpha   90.00
_cell.angle_beta   90.00
_cell.angle_gamma   90.00
#
_symmetry.space_group_name_H-M   'P 1'
#
loop_
_entity.id
_entity.type
_entity.pdbx_description
1 polymer ?
#
loop_
_entity_poly.entity_id
_entity_poly.type
_entity_poly.pdbx_seq_one_letter_code
_entity_poly.pdbx_strand_id
1 'polypeptide(L)'
;MKILKYTLAIIFPAFIISCNTDRTETPSINGNEATDLRKTDSLDREFTEDVDQMRFRIKQRINEIEADIEQARREREAEKNKKKWNDYDERIADREERRNNFQKKLDDLETQTKDGWQNFKTDVEEFFERDYKDTVRNKQL
;
A
#
# COMPACT_ATOMS: atom_id res chain seq x y z
N MET A 1 -5.95 -34.55 28.82
CA MET A 1 -7.16 -34.26 29.64
C MET A 1 -6.84 -33.03 30.48
N LYS A 2 -7.53 -31.88 30.47
CA LYS A 2 -8.94 -31.57 30.19
C LYS A 2 -9.03 -30.19 29.52
N ILE A 3 -9.98 -30.08 28.60
CA ILE A 3 -10.40 -28.84 27.92
C ILE A 3 -11.31 -28.08 28.89
N LEU A 4 -11.00 -26.84 29.22
CA LEU A 4 -11.87 -25.99 30.03
C LEU A 4 -12.64 -25.04 29.11
N LYS A 5 -13.92 -25.36 28.93
CA LYS A 5 -14.90 -24.60 28.15
C LYS A 5 -15.43 -23.45 29.02
N TYR A 6 -15.38 -22.21 28.53
CA TYR A 6 -16.13 -21.09 29.13
C TYR A 6 -17.19 -20.61 28.15
N THR A 7 -18.42 -21.00 28.45
CA THR A 7 -19.65 -20.54 27.81
C THR A 7 -20.05 -19.22 28.47
N LEU A 8 -19.89 -18.09 27.79
CA LEU A 8 -20.35 -16.80 28.26
C LEU A 8 -21.75 -16.54 27.70
N ALA A 9 -22.77 -16.69 28.55
CA ALA A 9 -24.14 -16.30 28.26
C ALA A 9 -24.29 -14.79 28.51
N ILE A 10 -24.59 -14.01 27.46
CA ILE A 10 -24.93 -12.58 27.59
C ILE A 10 -26.45 -12.48 27.63
N ILE A 11 -26.96 -12.07 28.79
CA ILE A 11 -28.37 -11.76 29.03
C ILE A 11 -28.60 -10.32 28.55
N PHE A 12 -29.46 -10.13 27.55
CA PHE A 12 -29.96 -8.81 27.15
C PHE A 12 -31.17 -8.44 28.02
N PRO A 13 -31.14 -7.32 28.78
CA PRO A 13 -32.34 -6.79 29.40
C PRO A 13 -33.18 -6.04 28.36
N ALA A 14 -34.41 -6.51 28.16
CA ALA A 14 -35.48 -5.74 27.56
C ALA A 14 -35.85 -4.60 28.52
N PHE A 15 -35.55 -3.35 28.14
CA PHE A 15 -36.17 -2.18 28.75
C PHE A 15 -37.31 -1.71 27.86
N ILE A 16 -38.51 -1.80 28.43
CA ILE A 16 -39.77 -1.27 27.91
C ILE A 16 -39.99 0.05 28.65
N ILE A 17 -40.09 1.18 27.94
CA ILE A 17 -40.78 2.37 28.46
C ILE A 17 -41.63 2.96 27.33
N SER A 18 -42.89 3.22 27.69
CA SER A 18 -44.06 3.56 26.89
C SER A 18 -44.49 5.01 27.18
N CYS A 19 -44.95 5.73 26.14
CA CYS A 19 -45.80 6.96 26.11
C CYS A 19 -45.23 8.28 26.70
N ASN A 20 -45.56 9.50 26.26
CA ASN A 20 -46.16 10.11 25.05
C ASN A 20 -46.02 11.65 25.21
N THR A 21 -45.93 12.39 24.08
CA THR A 21 -46.32 13.82 23.88
C THR A 21 -45.56 14.90 24.68
N ASP A 22 -44.83 15.84 24.06
CA ASP A 22 -45.43 17.05 23.49
C ASP A 22 -44.67 17.64 22.29
N ARG A 23 -45.47 18.23 21.41
CA ARG A 23 -45.12 18.89 20.15
C ARG A 23 -44.48 20.25 20.43
N THR A 24 -43.23 20.43 20.04
CA THR A 24 -42.69 21.74 19.61
C THR A 24 -42.02 21.57 18.26
N GLU A 25 -42.65 22.15 17.25
CA GLU A 25 -42.08 22.32 15.93
C GLU A 25 -40.85 23.24 16.07
N THR A 26 -39.66 22.65 15.92
CA THR A 26 -38.45 23.38 15.56
C THR A 26 -37.96 22.80 14.24
N PRO A 27 -37.54 23.64 13.27
CA PRO A 27 -37.16 23.15 11.95
C PRO A 27 -35.95 22.23 12.11
N SER A 28 -36.12 20.97 11.69
CA SER A 28 -35.04 20.01 11.52
C SER A 28 -34.05 20.57 10.50
N ILE A 29 -33.00 21.25 10.99
CA ILE A 29 -31.76 21.39 10.24
C ILE A 29 -31.01 20.07 10.40
N ASN A 30 -31.06 19.29 9.32
CA ASN A 30 -30.40 18.02 9.03
C ASN A 30 -29.16 17.71 9.91
N GLY A 31 -29.31 16.81 10.89
CA GLY A 31 -28.19 16.14 11.57
C GLY A 31 -27.37 15.20 10.66
N ASN A 32 -27.76 15.16 9.39
CA ASN A 32 -27.28 14.27 8.35
C ASN A 32 -26.13 14.94 7.58
N GLU A 33 -26.17 16.26 7.38
CA GLU A 33 -25.17 16.98 6.58
C GLU A 33 -23.83 17.14 7.32
N ALA A 34 -23.85 17.46 8.62
CA ALA A 34 -22.61 17.62 9.40
C ALA A 34 -21.87 16.29 9.65
N THR A 35 -22.59 15.17 9.67
CA THR A 35 -22.00 13.82 9.80
C THR A 35 -21.50 13.28 8.46
N ASP A 36 -22.16 13.63 7.36
CA ASP A 36 -21.75 13.28 6.00
C ASP A 36 -20.51 14.06 5.54
N LEU A 37 -20.43 15.36 5.85
CA LEU A 37 -19.25 16.18 5.58
C LEU A 37 -18.01 15.70 6.34
N ARG A 38 -18.14 15.38 7.64
CA ARG A 38 -17.01 14.85 8.43
C ARG A 38 -16.51 13.50 7.94
N LYS A 39 -17.41 12.63 7.47
CA LYS A 39 -17.03 11.33 6.89
C LYS A 39 -16.29 11.52 5.56
N THR A 40 -16.78 12.43 4.72
CA THR A 40 -16.12 12.78 3.46
C THR A 40 -14.72 13.34 3.72
N ASP A 41 -14.57 14.30 4.63
CA ASP A 41 -13.27 14.86 5.02
C ASP A 41 -12.29 13.79 5.53
N SER A 42 -12.79 12.82 6.31
CA SER A 42 -11.94 11.72 6.81
C SER A 42 -11.50 10.76 5.71
N LEU A 43 -12.39 10.40 4.79
CA LEU A 43 -12.08 9.49 3.67
C LEU A 43 -11.10 10.14 2.69
N ASP A 44 -11.22 11.45 2.48
CA ASP A 44 -10.35 12.23 1.60
C ASP A 44 -8.93 12.33 2.16
N ARG A 45 -8.83 12.48 3.48
CA ARG A 45 -7.56 12.49 4.20
C ARG A 45 -6.88 11.13 4.16
N GLU A 46 -7.62 10.06 4.48
CA GLU A 46 -7.07 8.69 4.45
C GLU A 46 -6.54 8.34 3.06
N PHE A 47 -7.29 8.63 2.01
CA PHE A 47 -6.85 8.41 0.63
C PHE A 47 -5.54 9.17 0.31
N THR A 48 -5.46 10.44 0.71
CA THR A 48 -4.27 11.27 0.46
C THR A 48 -3.04 10.73 1.19
N GLU A 49 -3.19 10.35 2.47
CA GLU A 49 -2.11 9.78 3.28
C GLU A 49 -1.61 8.44 2.69
N ASP A 50 -2.54 7.59 2.23
CA ASP A 50 -2.24 6.31 1.59
C ASP A 50 -1.47 6.49 0.26
N VAL A 51 -1.88 7.45 -0.56
CA VAL A 51 -1.20 7.81 -1.83
C VAL A 51 0.22 8.29 -1.57
N ASP A 52 0.41 9.17 -0.59
CA ASP A 52 1.74 9.69 -0.26
C ASP A 52 2.66 8.60 0.32
N GLN A 53 2.12 7.71 1.15
CA GLN A 53 2.87 6.55 1.63
C GLN A 53 3.30 5.63 0.48
N MET A 54 2.41 5.36 -0.47
CA MET A 54 2.74 4.52 -1.63
C MET A 54 3.80 5.19 -2.51
N ARG A 55 3.64 6.50 -2.78
CA ARG A 55 4.62 7.30 -3.51
C ARG A 55 6.00 7.21 -2.87
N PHE A 56 6.07 7.37 -1.55
CA PHE A 56 7.31 7.27 -0.80
C PHE A 56 7.95 5.89 -0.96
N ARG A 57 7.18 4.80 -0.79
CA ARG A 57 7.68 3.42 -0.93
C ARG A 57 8.21 3.13 -2.33
N ILE A 58 7.49 3.55 -3.38
CA ILE A 58 7.95 3.37 -4.77
C ILE A 58 9.26 4.12 -5.00
N LYS A 59 9.35 5.40 -4.59
CA LYS A 59 10.58 6.19 -4.71
C LYS A 59 11.75 5.60 -3.95
N GLN A 60 11.51 5.13 -2.72
CA GLN A 60 12.55 4.47 -1.94
C GLN A 60 13.10 3.25 -2.68
N ARG A 61 12.22 2.43 -3.27
CA ARG A 61 12.65 1.24 -4.00
C ARG A 61 13.40 1.55 -5.28
N ILE A 62 12.98 2.59 -6.02
CA ILE A 62 13.75 3.12 -7.17
C ILE A 62 15.17 3.46 -6.74
N ASN A 63 15.33 4.23 -5.66
CA ASN A 63 16.65 4.64 -5.16
C ASN A 63 17.52 3.45 -4.75
N GLU A 64 16.94 2.43 -4.12
CA GLU A 64 17.65 1.19 -3.77
C GLU A 64 18.15 0.46 -5.03
N ILE A 65 17.31 0.35 -6.07
CA ILE A 65 17.69 -0.29 -7.33
C ILE A 65 18.77 0.52 -8.05
N GLU A 66 18.68 1.85 -8.05
CA GLU A 66 19.72 2.73 -8.63
C GLU A 66 21.06 2.56 -7.93
N ALA A 67 21.06 2.45 -6.60
CA ALA A 67 22.27 2.16 -5.83
C ALA A 67 22.86 0.79 -6.20
N ASP A 68 22.01 -0.24 -6.35
CA ASP A 68 22.43 -1.59 -6.77
C ASP A 68 23.01 -1.61 -8.20
N ILE A 69 22.43 -0.84 -9.13
CA ILE A 69 22.95 -0.69 -10.51
C ILE A 69 24.34 -0.07 -10.47
N GLU A 70 24.48 1.02 -9.74
CA GLU A 70 25.74 1.76 -9.65
C GLU A 70 26.83 0.93 -8.96
N GLN A 71 26.46 0.14 -7.94
CA GLN A 71 27.37 -0.85 -7.37
C GLN A 71 27.79 -1.91 -8.41
N ALA A 72 26.85 -2.49 -9.15
CA ALA A 72 27.15 -3.51 -10.15
C ALA A 72 28.06 -2.98 -11.28
N ARG A 73 27.89 -1.72 -11.69
CA ARG A 73 28.78 -1.05 -12.65
C ARG A 73 30.21 -0.94 -12.12
N ARG A 74 30.39 -0.51 -10.87
CA ARG A 74 31.71 -0.47 -10.22
C ARG A 74 32.36 -1.85 -10.11
N GLU A 75 31.59 -2.87 -9.74
CA GLU A 75 32.07 -4.26 -9.66
C GLU A 75 32.54 -4.76 -11.04
N ARG A 76 31.77 -4.46 -12.09
CA ARG A 76 32.14 -4.78 -13.48
C ARG A 76 33.44 -4.11 -13.92
N GLU A 77 33.60 -2.82 -13.61
CA GLU A 77 34.83 -2.07 -13.94
C GLU A 77 36.06 -2.60 -13.20
N ALA A 78 35.88 -3.04 -11.95
CA ALA A 78 36.94 -3.65 -11.15
C ALA A 78 37.24 -5.10 -11.59
N GLU A 79 36.32 -5.77 -12.29
CA GLU A 79 36.49 -7.15 -12.75
C GLU A 79 37.53 -7.25 -13.86
N LYS A 80 38.62 -7.96 -13.56
CA LYS A 80 39.75 -8.18 -14.49
C LYS A 80 39.43 -9.26 -15.53
N ASN A 81 38.55 -10.21 -15.20
CA ASN A 81 38.14 -11.25 -16.13
C ASN A 81 36.97 -10.80 -17.01
N LYS A 82 37.28 -10.26 -18.19
CA LYS A 82 36.29 -9.79 -19.16
C LYS A 82 35.24 -10.82 -19.59
N LYS A 83 35.51 -12.13 -19.41
CA LYS A 83 34.50 -13.17 -19.69
C LYS A 83 33.28 -13.09 -18.76
N LYS A 84 33.42 -12.45 -17.59
CA LYS A 84 32.34 -12.21 -16.64
C LYS A 84 31.57 -10.92 -16.89
N TRP A 85 32.02 -10.06 -17.80
CA TRP A 85 31.34 -8.78 -18.04
C TRP A 85 29.93 -8.96 -18.57
N ASN A 86 29.67 -10.02 -19.34
CA ASN A 86 28.33 -10.34 -19.82
C ASN A 86 27.35 -10.61 -18.65
N ASP A 87 27.79 -11.31 -17.60
CA ASP A 87 26.97 -11.55 -16.41
C ASP A 87 26.64 -10.23 -15.68
N TYR A 88 27.64 -9.35 -15.54
CA TYR A 88 27.39 -8.02 -14.98
C TYR A 88 26.44 -7.19 -15.84
N ASP A 89 26.60 -7.22 -17.17
CA ASP A 89 25.74 -6.49 -18.11
C ASP A 89 24.29 -6.99 -18.05
N GLU A 90 24.08 -8.30 -18.00
CA GLU A 90 22.76 -8.90 -17.80
C GLU A 90 22.13 -8.48 -16.47
N ARG A 91 22.90 -8.54 -15.37
CA ARG A 91 22.43 -8.13 -14.05
C ARG A 91 22.18 -6.62 -13.94
N ILE A 92 22.88 -5.79 -14.72
CA ILE A 92 22.62 -4.34 -14.80
C ILE A 92 21.33 -4.09 -15.58
N ALA A 93 21.16 -4.75 -16.73
CA ALA A 93 19.97 -4.62 -17.56
C ALA A 93 18.69 -5.06 -16.84
N ASP A 94 18.71 -6.19 -16.12
CA ASP A 94 17.60 -6.65 -15.27
C ASP A 94 17.18 -5.59 -14.24
N ARG A 95 18.16 -5.01 -13.55
CA ARG A 95 17.90 -3.96 -12.55
C ARG A 95 17.37 -2.68 -13.19
N GLU A 96 17.89 -2.29 -14.35
CA GLU A 96 17.40 -1.12 -15.09
C GLU A 96 15.94 -1.32 -15.53
N GLU A 97 15.58 -2.51 -16.02
CA GLU A 97 14.20 -2.85 -16.34
C GLU A 97 13.30 -2.77 -15.10
N ARG A 98 13.73 -3.33 -13.97
CA ARG A 98 12.99 -3.25 -12.70
C ARG A 98 12.79 -1.82 -12.23
N ARG A 99 13.83 -0.98 -12.30
CA ARG A 99 13.72 0.46 -12.00
C ARG A 99 12.70 1.15 -12.90
N ASN A 100 12.72 0.87 -14.20
CA ASN A 100 11.77 1.45 -15.15
C ASN A 100 10.33 1.02 -14.85
N ASN A 101 10.12 -0.24 -14.45
CA ASN A 101 8.81 -0.72 -14.05
C ASN A 101 8.28 -0.01 -12.79
N PHE A 102 9.14 0.23 -11.78
CA PHE A 102 8.74 1.06 -10.62
C PHE A 102 8.48 2.52 -10.99
N GLN A 103 9.26 3.09 -11.91
CA GLN A 103 9.01 4.45 -12.41
C GLN A 103 7.64 4.52 -13.08
N LYS A 104 7.28 3.52 -13.90
CA LYS A 104 5.94 3.44 -14.48
C LYS A 104 4.84 3.37 -13.42
N LYS A 105 5.02 2.57 -12.35
CA LYS A 105 4.05 2.56 -11.22
C LYS A 105 3.95 3.91 -10.52
N LEU A 106 5.07 4.65 -10.41
CA LEU A 106 5.08 6.00 -9.86
C LEU A 106 4.30 6.98 -10.75
N ASP A 107 4.44 6.87 -12.06
CA ASP A 107 3.72 7.71 -13.02
C ASP A 107 2.22 7.34 -13.03
N ASP A 108 1.90 6.04 -13.02
CA ASP A 108 0.52 5.53 -12.96
C ASP A 108 -0.19 6.00 -11.66
N LEU A 109 0.55 6.13 -10.55
CA LEU A 109 0.04 6.63 -9.27
C LEU A 109 -0.55 8.04 -9.39
N GLU A 110 0.05 8.91 -10.20
CA GLU A 110 -0.41 10.30 -10.37
C GLU A 110 -1.79 10.40 -11.03
N THR A 111 -2.21 9.34 -11.72
CA THR A 111 -3.52 9.27 -12.40
C THR A 111 -4.60 8.57 -11.58
N GLN A 112 -4.26 8.05 -10.39
CA GLN A 112 -5.19 7.27 -9.60
C GLN A 112 -6.26 8.13 -8.95
N THR A 113 -7.48 7.58 -8.92
CA THR A 113 -8.64 8.14 -8.23
C THR A 113 -9.02 7.25 -7.07
N LYS A 114 -9.90 7.74 -6.18
CA LYS A 114 -10.40 6.96 -5.04
C LYS A 114 -11.02 5.63 -5.47
N ASP A 115 -11.78 5.63 -6.57
CA ASP A 115 -12.47 4.44 -7.08
C ASP A 115 -11.49 3.38 -7.62
N GLY A 116 -10.35 3.81 -8.16
CA GLY A 116 -9.28 2.93 -8.65
C GLY A 116 -8.25 2.53 -7.58
N TRP A 117 -8.25 3.20 -6.43
CA TRP A 117 -7.15 3.16 -5.47
C TRP A 117 -6.83 1.76 -4.96
N GLN A 118 -7.85 1.01 -4.55
CA GLN A 118 -7.63 -0.32 -3.95
C GLN A 118 -7.02 -1.30 -4.95
N ASN A 119 -7.48 -1.29 -6.20
CA ASN A 119 -6.94 -2.15 -7.24
C ASN A 119 -5.48 -1.80 -7.56
N PHE A 120 -5.18 -0.50 -7.66
CA PHE A 120 -3.81 -0.03 -7.86
C PHE A 120 -2.91 -0.43 -6.69
N LYS A 121 -3.36 -0.25 -5.46
CA LYS A 121 -2.62 -0.63 -4.25
C LYS A 121 -2.26 -2.11 -4.26
N THR A 122 -3.23 -2.99 -4.55
CA THR A 122 -2.99 -4.43 -4.65
C THR A 122 -1.98 -4.77 -5.75
N ASP A 123 -2.13 -4.21 -6.95
CA ASP A 123 -1.20 -4.46 -8.07
C ASP A 123 0.23 -4.00 -7.75
N VAL A 124 0.39 -2.84 -7.09
CA VAL A 124 1.71 -2.38 -6.64
C VAL A 124 2.27 -3.28 -5.54
N GLU A 125 1.47 -3.73 -4.57
CA GLU A 125 1.91 -4.64 -3.51
C GLU A 125 2.37 -5.98 -4.06
N GLU A 126 1.62 -6.58 -4.99
CA GLU A 126 2.03 -7.80 -5.70
C GLU A 126 3.32 -7.59 -6.49
N PHE A 127 3.48 -6.41 -7.10
CA PHE A 127 4.69 -6.04 -7.81
C PHE A 127 5.90 -5.96 -6.86
N PHE A 128 5.75 -5.34 -5.68
CA PHE A 128 6.78 -5.32 -4.63
C PHE A 128 7.17 -6.72 -4.17
N GLU A 129 6.19 -7.61 -3.95
CA GLU A 129 6.47 -8.97 -3.52
C GLU A 129 7.25 -9.77 -4.57
N ARG A 130 6.88 -9.62 -5.84
CA ARG A 130 7.58 -10.27 -6.95
C ARG A 130 9.02 -9.80 -7.03
N ASP A 131 9.22 -8.48 -7.01
CA ASP A 131 10.52 -7.85 -7.01
C ASP A 131 11.41 -8.30 -5.83
N TYR A 132 10.83 -8.45 -4.65
CA TYR A 132 11.52 -8.99 -3.48
C TYR A 132 11.95 -10.44 -3.68
N LYS A 133 11.04 -11.31 -4.15
CA LYS A 133 11.32 -12.73 -4.40
C LYS A 133 12.45 -12.91 -5.42
N ASP A 134 12.45 -12.13 -6.48
CA ASP A 134 13.48 -12.21 -7.52
C ASP A 134 14.83 -11.68 -7.01
N THR A 135 14.82 -10.61 -6.21
CA THR A 135 16.04 -10.09 -5.57
C THR A 135 16.67 -11.12 -4.61
N VAL A 136 15.84 -11.81 -3.80
CA VAL A 136 16.33 -12.81 -2.85
C VAL A 136 16.87 -14.05 -3.58
N ARG A 137 16.15 -14.54 -4.59
CA ARG A 137 16.58 -15.69 -5.39
C ARG A 137 17.95 -15.46 -6.03
N ASN A 138 18.16 -14.27 -6.61
CA ASN A 138 19.40 -13.91 -7.30
C ASN A 138 20.59 -13.68 -6.34
N LYS A 139 20.36 -13.55 -5.03
CA LYS A 139 21.43 -13.43 -4.01
C LYS A 139 21.87 -14.78 -3.43
N GLN A 140 21.13 -15.87 -3.70
CA GLN A 140 21.43 -17.22 -3.18
C GLN A 140 22.18 -18.12 -4.17
N LEU A 141 22.37 -17.65 -5.42
CA LEU A 141 23.14 -18.29 -6.48
C LEU A 141 24.51 -17.60 -6.61
#